data_AF-A0A8X6UWE1-F1
#
_entry.id   AF-A0A8X6UWE1-F1
#
_cell.length_a   1.000
_cell.length_b   1.000
_cell.length_c   1.000
_cell.angle_alpha   90.00
_cell.angle_beta   90.00
_cell.angle_gamma   90.00
#
_symmetry.space_group_name_H-M   'P 1'
#
loop_
_entity.id
_entity.type
_entity.pdbx_description
1 polymer ?
#
loop_
_entity_poly.entity_id
_entity_poly.type
_entity_poly.pdbx_seq_one_letter_code
_entity_poly.pdbx_strand_id
1 'polypeptide(L)'
;MKWTPFELLVGTKMRNTEDIRIKDRLLEEMAKELQEQREFLRNDAKKNIETIQSENRKTYNKRRKRAPMYKEGDLVAIQRTQFGTGLKLRPKF
;
A
#
# COMPACT_ATOMS: atom_id res chain seq x y z
N MET A 1 13.79 42.11 34.36
CA MET A 1 13.28 41.87 32.98
C MET A 1 12.47 43.09 32.56
N LYS A 2 12.76 43.71 31.41
CA LYS A 2 11.94 44.79 30.86
C LYS A 2 10.88 44.18 29.96
N TRP A 3 9.62 44.43 30.27
CA TRP A 3 8.47 44.00 29.47
C TRP A 3 8.08 45.13 28.54
N THR A 4 7.77 44.80 27.28
CA THR A 4 7.24 45.80 26.34
C THR A 4 5.79 46.13 26.70
N PRO A 5 5.30 47.35 26.39
CA PRO A 5 3.90 47.70 26.62
C PRO A 5 2.89 46.72 25.99
N PHE A 6 3.23 46.15 24.82
CA PHE A 6 2.42 45.12 24.16
C PHE A 6 2.37 43.82 24.96
N GLU A 7 3.51 43.33 25.46
CA GLU A 7 3.57 42.11 26.27
C GLU A 7 2.81 42.25 27.59
N LEU A 8 2.78 43.44 28.20
CA LEU A 8 1.99 43.71 29.41
C LEU A 8 0.48 43.68 29.15
N LEU A 9 0.04 44.16 27.98
CA LEU A 9 -1.38 44.22 27.61
C LEU A 9 -1.93 42.87 27.13
N VAL A 10 -1.13 42.12 26.37
CA VAL A 10 -1.59 40.91 25.67
C VAL A 10 -1.10 39.64 26.36
N GLY A 11 -0.04 39.71 27.16
CA GLY A 11 0.54 38.55 27.87
C GLY A 11 1.39 37.63 26.99
N THR A 12 1.63 37.99 25.72
CA THR A 12 2.43 37.19 24.77
C THR A 12 3.45 38.05 24.04
N LYS A 13 4.60 37.45 23.68
CA LYS A 13 5.59 38.12 22.83
C LYS A 13 5.04 38.34 21.42
N MET A 14 5.36 39.49 20.84
CA MET A 14 5.00 39.81 19.46
C MET A 14 5.73 38.84 18.51
N ARG A 15 5.03 38.32 17.50
CA ARG A 15 5.63 37.43 16.49
C ARG A 15 6.63 38.20 15.65
N ASN A 16 7.89 37.75 15.63
CA ASN A 16 8.91 38.26 14.72
C ASN A 16 8.86 37.51 13.38
N THR A 17 9.17 38.20 12.28
CA THR A 17 9.27 37.61 10.94
C THR A 17 10.38 36.57 10.82
N GLU A 18 11.47 36.72 11.58
CA GLU A 18 12.56 35.73 11.60
C GLU A 18 12.14 34.42 12.27
N ASP A 19 11.41 34.50 13.38
CA ASP A 19 10.89 33.32 14.09
C ASP A 19 9.94 32.49 13.20
N ILE A 20 9.16 33.15 12.35
CA ILE A 20 8.28 32.49 11.38
C ILE A 20 9.11 31.73 10.34
N ARG A 21 10.13 32.37 9.76
CA ARG A 21 11.03 31.73 8.76
C ARG A 21 11.79 30.54 9.34
N ILE A 22 12.28 30.66 10.57
CA ILE A 22 12.97 29.58 11.28
C ILE A 22 12.01 28.41 11.50
N LYS A 23 10.79 28.70 11.96
CA LYS A 23 9.76 27.68 12.18
C LYS A 23 9.40 26.96 10.87
N ASP A 24 9.19 27.68 9.79
CA ASP A 24 8.84 27.10 8.49
C ASP A 24 9.94 26.16 7.99
N ARG A 25 11.21 26.60 8.12
CA ARG A 25 12.37 25.79 7.72
C ARG A 25 12.49 24.50 8.56
N LEU A 26 12.25 24.60 9.86
CA LEU A 26 12.26 23.44 10.76
C LEU A 26 11.12 22.46 10.43
N LEU A 27 9.93 22.96 10.07
CA LEU A 27 8.82 22.12 9.63
C LEU A 27 9.11 21.41 8.30
N GLU A 28 9.76 22.08 7.35
CA GLU A 28 10.19 21.46 6.09
C GLU A 28 11.21 20.34 6.33
N GLU A 29 12.17 20.55 7.22
CA GLU A 29 13.17 19.53 7.58
C GLU A 29 12.50 18.31 8.24
N MET A 30 11.64 18.53 9.23
CA MET A 30 10.87 17.46 9.87
C MET A 30 10.00 16.69 8.87
N ALA A 31 9.40 17.39 7.90
CA ALA A 31 8.58 16.75 6.87
C ALA A 31 9.42 15.87 5.93
N LYS A 32 10.63 16.32 5.57
CA LYS A 32 11.58 15.54 4.75
C LYS A 32 12.04 14.29 5.49
N GLU A 33 12.48 14.42 6.74
CA GLU A 33 12.91 13.27 7.55
C GLU A 33 11.80 12.24 7.69
N LEU A 34 10.57 12.68 7.96
CA LEU A 34 9.42 11.79 8.06
C LEU A 34 9.13 11.06 6.73
N GLN A 35 9.29 11.75 5.61
CA GLN A 35 9.09 11.15 4.28
C GLN A 35 10.17 10.10 3.99
N GLU A 36 11.44 10.39 4.28
CA GLU A 36 12.54 9.45 4.11
C GLU A 36 12.34 8.19 4.97
N GLN A 37 11.96 8.34 6.23
CA GLN A 37 11.64 7.22 7.11
C GLN A 37 10.49 6.36 6.56
N ARG A 38 9.44 7.01 6.02
CA ARG A 38 8.31 6.30 5.40
C ARG A 38 8.73 5.55 4.15
N GLU A 39 9.56 6.15 3.31
CA GLU A 39 10.07 5.50 2.10
C GLU A 39 10.95 4.30 2.44
N PHE A 40 11.82 4.43 3.45
CA PHE A 40 12.60 3.33 3.98
C PHE A 40 11.71 2.15 4.41
N LEU A 41 10.70 2.41 5.25
CA LEU A 41 9.76 1.39 5.73
C LEU A 41 8.96 0.75 4.58
N ARG A 42 8.50 1.54 3.61
CA ARG A 42 7.76 1.03 2.45
C ARG A 42 8.65 0.13 1.59
N ASN A 43 9.90 0.51 1.37
CA ASN A 43 10.85 -0.26 0.59
C ASN A 43 11.17 -1.60 1.27
N ASP A 44 11.34 -1.60 2.59
CA ASP A 44 11.54 -2.83 3.35
C ASP A 44 10.32 -3.75 3.31
N ALA A 45 9.13 -3.20 3.58
CA ALA A 45 7.87 -3.95 3.49
C ALA A 45 7.65 -4.54 2.10
N LYS A 46 7.97 -3.78 1.03
CA LYS A 46 7.88 -4.26 -0.35
C LYS A 46 8.78 -5.47 -0.58
N LYS A 47 10.06 -5.42 -0.16
CA LYS A 47 11.01 -6.54 -0.29
C LYS A 47 10.51 -7.78 0.46
N ASN A 48 9.98 -7.60 1.67
CA ASN A 48 9.46 -8.70 2.47
C ASN A 48 8.24 -9.36 1.81
N ILE A 49 7.30 -8.56 1.30
CA ILE A 49 6.12 -9.07 0.57
C ILE A 49 6.56 -9.81 -0.69
N GLU A 50 7.48 -9.25 -1.48
CA GLU A 50 8.01 -9.90 -2.68
C GLU A 50 8.66 -11.25 -2.37
N THR A 51 9.43 -11.31 -1.27
CA THR A 51 10.07 -12.55 -0.80
C THR A 51 9.01 -13.61 -0.48
N ILE A 52 8.03 -13.27 0.35
CA ILE A 52 6.92 -14.17 0.74
C ILE A 52 6.12 -14.61 -0.49
N GLN A 53 5.80 -13.70 -1.41
CA GLN A 53 5.08 -14.04 -2.63
C GLN A 53 5.88 -15.01 -3.50
N SER A 54 7.20 -14.83 -3.60
CA SER A 54 8.07 -15.73 -4.36
C SER A 54 8.10 -17.14 -3.75
N GLU A 55 8.14 -17.25 -2.42
CA GLU A 55 8.13 -18.52 -1.69
C GLU A 55 6.77 -19.21 -1.80
N ASN A 56 5.69 -18.46 -1.63
CA ASN A 56 4.33 -18.95 -1.83
C ASN A 56 4.13 -19.48 -3.25
N ARG A 57 4.62 -18.75 -4.27
CA ARG A 57 4.59 -19.19 -5.66
C ARG A 57 5.38 -20.48 -5.88
N LYS A 58 6.59 -20.57 -5.32
CA LYS A 58 7.41 -21.81 -5.39
C LYS A 58 6.66 -22.98 -4.77
N THR A 59 6.11 -22.80 -3.57
CA THR A 59 5.41 -23.86 -2.82
C THR A 59 4.12 -24.30 -3.51
N TYR A 60 3.30 -23.36 -3.97
CA TYR A 60 2.09 -23.67 -4.72
C TYR A 60 2.42 -24.43 -6.01
N ASN A 61 3.41 -23.96 -6.77
CA ASN A 61 3.81 -24.59 -8.03
C ASN A 61 4.36 -26.01 -7.85
N LYS A 62 4.91 -26.39 -6.68
CA LYS A 62 5.33 -27.77 -6.40
C LYS A 62 4.18 -28.78 -6.52
N ARG A 63 2.95 -28.38 -6.13
CA ARG A 63 1.75 -29.25 -6.13
C ARG A 63 0.80 -28.95 -7.29
N ARG A 64 1.07 -27.91 -8.07
CA ARG A 64 0.20 -27.46 -9.16
C ARG A 64 0.35 -28.39 -10.37
N LYS A 65 -0.76 -28.97 -10.84
CA LYS A 65 -0.82 -29.62 -12.16
C LYS A 65 -0.82 -28.56 -13.25
N ARG A 66 -0.05 -28.79 -14.33
CA ARG A 66 -0.08 -27.90 -15.50
C ARG A 66 -1.50 -27.86 -16.08
N ALA A 67 -1.92 -26.67 -16.50
CA ALA A 67 -3.19 -26.54 -17.19
C ALA A 67 -3.10 -27.22 -18.57
N PRO A 68 -4.20 -27.81 -19.06
CA PRO A 68 -4.26 -28.27 -20.45
C PRO A 68 -4.05 -27.06 -21.38
N MET A 69 -3.19 -27.23 -22.40
CA MET A 69 -3.06 -26.25 -23.47
C MET A 69 -3.90 -26.73 -24.64
N TYR A 70 -4.80 -25.88 -25.12
CA TYR A 70 -5.67 -26.17 -26.26
C TYR A 70 -5.12 -25.50 -27.51
N LYS A 71 -5.31 -26.14 -28.66
CA LYS A 71 -4.99 -25.64 -30.00
C LYS A 71 -6.26 -25.46 -30.82
N GLU A 72 -6.15 -24.69 -31.89
CA GLU A 72 -7.23 -24.57 -32.86
C GLU A 72 -7.56 -25.94 -33.47
N GLY A 73 -8.86 -26.28 -33.51
CA GLY A 73 -9.36 -27.59 -33.95
C GLY A 73 -9.52 -28.63 -32.84
N ASP A 74 -9.06 -28.38 -31.61
CA ASP A 74 -9.27 -29.29 -30.49
C ASP A 74 -10.75 -29.35 -30.08
N LEU A 75 -11.29 -30.56 -29.96
CA LEU A 75 -12.64 -30.78 -29.44
C LEU A 75 -12.58 -30.83 -27.91
N VAL A 76 -13.20 -29.86 -27.25
CA VAL A 76 -13.18 -29.72 -25.78
C VAL A 76 -14.59 -29.65 -25.22
N ALA A 77 -14.80 -30.27 -24.06
CA ALA A 77 -16.05 -30.17 -23.33
C ALA A 77 -15.99 -29.02 -22.32
N ILE A 78 -16.92 -28.07 -22.43
CA ILE A 78 -17.00 -26.93 -21.51
C ILE A 78 -17.99 -27.29 -20.40
N GLN A 79 -17.51 -27.24 -19.15
CA GLN A 79 -18.35 -27.56 -18.01
C GLN A 79 -19.46 -26.52 -17.83
N ARG A 80 -20.71 -26.98 -17.61
CA ARG A 80 -21.82 -26.10 -17.22
C ARG A 80 -21.52 -25.42 -15.87
N THR A 81 -21.46 -24.09 -15.86
CA THR A 81 -21.17 -23.27 -14.66
C THR A 81 -22.43 -22.69 -14.00
N GLN A 82 -23.54 -22.57 -14.73
CA GLN A 82 -24.79 -22.04 -14.20
C GLN A 82 -25.52 -23.09 -13.36
N PHE A 83 -25.91 -22.70 -12.14
CA PHE A 83 -26.72 -23.49 -11.23
C PHE A 83 -28.20 -23.19 -11.45
N GLY A 84 -29.06 -24.19 -11.28
CA GLY A 84 -30.50 -24.10 -11.52
C GLY A 84 -31.24 -25.32 -10.98
N THR A 85 -32.54 -25.16 -10.77
CA THR A 85 -33.42 -26.24 -10.30
C THR A 85 -33.51 -27.36 -11.36
N GLY A 86 -33.51 -28.62 -10.92
CA GLY A 86 -33.57 -29.79 -11.83
C GLY A 86 -32.26 -30.15 -12.56
N LEU A 87 -31.16 -29.44 -12.31
CA LEU A 87 -29.86 -29.70 -12.97
C LEU A 87 -28.98 -30.74 -12.26
N LYS A 88 -29.40 -31.28 -11.10
CA LYS A 88 -28.61 -32.21 -10.27
C LYS A 88 -28.29 -33.53 -10.98
N LEU A 89 -29.23 -34.06 -11.75
CA LEU A 89 -29.09 -35.34 -12.47
C LEU A 89 -28.60 -35.18 -13.91
N ARG A 90 -28.46 -33.94 -14.41
CA ARG A 90 -28.04 -33.69 -15.79
C ARG A 90 -26.51 -33.72 -15.91
N PRO A 91 -25.96 -34.26 -17.01
CA PRO A 91 -24.53 -34.18 -17.30
C PRO A 91 -23.99 -32.75 -17.20
N LYS A 92 -22.74 -32.65 -16.75
CA LYS A 92 -22.04 -31.37 -16.55
C LYS A 92 -21.18 -30.95 -17.74
N PHE A 93 -20.94 -31.87 -18.69
CA PHE A 93 -20.12 -31.72 -19.88
C PHE A 93 -20.97 -32.09 -21.10
#